data_AF-A0A103YNS7-F1
#
_entry.id   AF-A0A103YNS7-F1
#
_cell.length_a   1.000
_cell.length_b   1.000
_cell.length_c   1.000
_cell.angle_alpha   90.00
_cell.angle_beta   90.00
_cell.angle_gamma   90.00
#
_symmetry.space_group_name_H-M   'P 1'
#
loop_
_entity.id
_entity.type
_entity.pdbx_description
1 polymer ?
#
loop_
_entity_poly.entity_id
_entity_poly.type
_entity_poly.pdbx_seq_one_letter_code
_entity_poly.pdbx_strand_id
1 'polypeptide(L)' 'MNLVRCLMKLNKELVSIELKNRIVDDGTVTGADISMNTHLKTVKLALKKKNPVSLDHLSIRGNNIRSYIFFILKLGNLE' A
#
# COMPACT_ATOMS: atom_id res chain seq x y z
N MET A 1 11.17 3.12 -18.98
CA MET A 1 10.12 2.46 -18.18
C MET A 1 9.92 3.26 -16.91
N ASN A 2 8.74 3.86 -16.67
CA ASN A 2 8.52 4.71 -15.48
C ASN A 2 7.88 3.90 -14.36
N LEU A 3 8.60 3.71 -13.24
CA LEU A 3 8.15 2.97 -12.06
C LEU A 3 6.80 3.47 -11.53
N VAL A 4 6.59 4.79 -11.55
CA VAL A 4 5.33 5.41 -11.13
C VAL A 4 4.13 4.90 -11.95
N ARG A 5 4.30 4.67 -13.26
CA ARG A 5 3.23 4.12 -14.11
C ARG A 5 2.93 2.66 -13.77
N CYS A 6 3.86 1.93 -13.17
CA CYS A 6 3.59 0.59 -12.63
C CYS A 6 2.71 0.71 -11.37
N LEU A 7 3.06 1.62 -10.46
CA LEU A 7 2.31 1.86 -9.23
C LEU A 7 0.86 2.29 -9.50
N MET A 8 0.64 3.14 -10.50
CA MET A 8 -0.71 3.57 -10.90
C MET A 8 -1.60 2.41 -11.42
N LYS A 9 -1.02 1.26 -11.80
CA LYS A 9 -1.77 0.09 -12.27
C LYS A 9 -2.19 -0.88 -11.16
N LEU A 10 -1.72 -0.67 -9.92
CA LEU A 10 -1.94 -1.58 -8.79
C LEU A 10 -3.33 -1.46 -8.16
N ASN A 11 -4.36 -1.23 -8.97
CA ASN A 11 -5.72 -1.05 -8.45
C ASN A 11 -6.28 -2.40 -7.96
N LYS A 12 -6.87 -2.40 -6.77
CA LYS A 12 -7.45 -3.56 -6.06
C LYS A 12 -6.44 -4.60 -5.59
N GLU A 13 -5.15 -4.29 -5.63
CA GLU A 13 -4.11 -5.16 -5.09
C GLU A 13 -3.92 -4.95 -3.59
N LEU A 14 -3.60 -6.04 -2.88
CA LEU A 14 -3.21 -5.99 -1.47
C LEU A 14 -1.75 -5.60 -1.36
N VAL A 15 -1.48 -4.55 -0.60
CA VAL A 15 -0.14 -4.01 -0.41
C VAL A 15 0.12 -3.75 1.07
N SER A 16 1.36 -3.94 1.46
CA SER A 16 1.88 -3.42 2.73
C SER A 16 2.77 -2.24 2.43
N ILE A 17 2.48 -1.09 3.03
CA ILE A 17 3.22 0.15 2.83
C ILE A 17 4.01 0.45 4.10
N GLU A 18 5.32 0.61 3.94
CA GLU A 18 6.17 1.12 5.03
C GLU A 18 6.28 2.64 4.88
N LEU A 19 5.93 3.36 5.94
CA LEU A 19 6.10 4.81 6.02
C LEU A 19 7.49 5.17 6.58
N LYS A 20 7.96 6.39 6.29
CA LYS A 20 9.26 6.90 6.78
C LYS A 20 9.39 6.90 8.31
N ASN A 21 8.28 7.00 9.02
CA ASN A 21 8.21 6.92 10.48
C ASN A 21 8.19 5.46 11.02
N ARG A 22 8.43 4.46 10.15
CA ARG A 22 8.40 3.01 10.45
C ARG A 22 7.03 2.48 10.89
N ILE A 23 5.95 3.18 10.53
CA ILE A 23 4.59 2.63 10.59
C ILE A 23 4.40 1.74 9.38
N VAL A 24 3.70 0.62 9.57
CA VAL A 24 3.37 -0.32 8.50
C VAL A 24 1.85 -0.35 8.34
N ASP A 25 1.40 -0.11 7.10
CA ASP A 25 -0.02 -0.08 6.73
C ASP A 25 -0.32 -1.22 5.76
N ASP A 26 -1.15 -2.16 6.17
CA ASP A 26 -1.67 -3.20 5.29
C ASP A 26 -3.03 -2.76 4.74
N GLY A 27 -3.20 -2.73 3.42
CA GLY A 27 -4.47 -2.30 2.83
C GLY A 27 -4.61 -2.67 1.36
N THR A 28 -5.82 -2.47 0.83
CA THR A 28 -6.09 -2.63 -0.60
C THR A 28 -5.98 -1.29 -1.30
N VAL A 29 -5.15 -1.20 -2.34
CA VAL A 29 -5.01 0.02 -3.14
C VAL A 29 -6.30 0.28 -3.93
N THR A 30 -6.85 1.48 -3.80
CA THR A 30 -7.94 1.97 -4.65
C THR A 30 -7.42 2.82 -5.79
N GLY A 31 -6.27 3.46 -5.62
CA GLY A 31 -5.61 4.23 -6.67
C GLY A 31 -4.32 4.89 -6.18
N ALA A 32 -3.43 5.18 -7.13
CA ALA A 32 -2.22 5.97 -6.90
C ALA A 32 -2.05 7.00 -8.01
N ASP A 33 -1.48 8.17 -7.69
CA ASP A 33 -1.25 9.26 -8.64
C ASP A 33 0.22 9.38 -9.09
N ILE A 34 0.48 10.34 -9.98
CA ILE A 34 1.83 10.61 -10.52
C ILE A 34 2.82 11.08 -9.44
N SER A 35 2.31 11.62 -8.33
CA SER A 35 3.08 12.06 -7.16
C SER A 35 3.22 10.97 -6.10
N MET A 36 2.81 9.74 -6.43
CA MET A 36 2.79 8.56 -5.56
C MET A 36 1.88 8.71 -4.33
N ASN A 37 0.93 9.66 -4.33
CA ASN A 37 -0.11 9.63 -3.30
C ASN A 37 -0.95 8.39 -3.51
N THR A 38 -1.13 7.61 -2.45
CA THR A 38 -1.78 6.31 -2.51
C THR A 38 -3.01 6.32 -1.64
N HIS A 39 -4.12 5.88 -2.23
CA HIS A 39 -5.38 5.70 -1.56
C HIS A 39 -5.59 4.22 -1.29
N LEU A 40 -5.87 3.90 -0.03
CA LEU A 40 -6.11 2.56 0.46
C LEU A 40 -7.53 2.46 1.04
N LYS A 41 -8.10 1.25 0.95
CA LYS A 41 -9.31 0.85 1.67
C LYS A 41 -9.04 -0.39 2.52
N THR A 42 -9.87 -0.61 3.53
CA THR A 42 -9.80 -1.77 4.43
C THR A 42 -8.40 -1.91 5.03
N VAL A 43 -7.97 -0.86 5.73
CA VAL A 43 -6.59 -0.68 6.17
C VAL A 43 -6.42 -1.17 7.59
N LYS A 44 -5.36 -1.93 7.83
CA LYS A 44 -4.85 -2.28 9.16
C LYS A 44 -3.55 -1.52 9.39
N LEU A 45 -3.64 -0.51 10.26
CA LEU A 45 -2.55 0.37 10.65
C LEU A 45 -1.81 -0.25 11.84
N ALA A 46 -0.57 -0.66 11.64
CA ALA A 46 0.31 -1.19 12.68
C ALA A 46 1.22 -0.08 13.22
N LEU A 47 0.84 0.49 14.36
CA LEU A 47 1.60 1.52 15.04
C LEU A 47 2.68 0.91 15.93
N LYS A 48 3.87 1.53 15.95
CA LYS A 48 4.96 1.11 16.83
C LYS A 48 4.51 1.21 18.31
N LYS A 49 4.52 0.08 19.01
CA LYS A 49 4.13 -0.06 20.44
C LYS A 49 2.65 0.24 20.75
N LYS A 50 1.75 0.16 19.77
CA LYS A 50 0.30 0.27 20.00
C LYS A 50 -0.44 -0.86 19.30
N ASN A 51 -1.68 -1.10 19.72
CA ASN A 51 -2.54 -2.08 19.09
C ASN A 51 -2.87 -1.67 17.64
N PRO A 52 -3.02 -2.64 16.72
CA PRO A 52 -3.42 -2.35 15.35
C PRO A 52 -4.78 -1.65 15.32
N VAL A 53 -4.90 -0.63 14.47
CA VAL A 53 -6.15 0.10 14.27
C VAL A 53 -6.69 -0.25 12.88
N SER A 54 -7.96 -0.61 12.80
CA SER A 54 -8.63 -0.83 11.50
C SER A 54 -9.30 0.46 11.04
N LEU A 55 -9.11 0.82 9.78
CA LEU A 55 -9.67 2.00 9.14
C LEU A 55 -10.33 1.61 7.81
N ASP A 56 -11.47 2.22 7.48
CA ASP A 56 -12.16 1.93 6.22
C ASP A 56 -11.44 2.52 5.01
N HIS A 57 -10.89 3.73 5.16
CA HIS A 57 -10.16 4.45 4.12
C HIS A 57 -8.93 5.16 4.71
N LEU A 58 -7.82 5.15 3.98
CA LEU A 58 -6.61 5.90 4.31
C LEU A 58 -6.01 6.49 3.03
N SER A 59 -5.55 7.75 3.11
CA SER A 59 -4.82 8.38 2.02
C SER A 59 -3.44 8.78 2.51
N ILE A 60 -2.42 8.33 1.80
CA ILE A 60 -1.01 8.51 2.17
C ILE A 60 -0.35 9.39 1.13
N ARG A 61 0.33 10.45 1.58
CA ARG A 61 1.12 11.32 0.70
C ARG A 61 2.38 10.59 0.23
N GLY A 62 2.68 10.62 -1.06
CA GLY A 62 3.77 9.83 -1.66
C GLY A 62 5.15 10.09 -1.07
N ASN A 63 5.43 11.31 -0.61
CA ASN A 63 6.70 11.63 0.07
C ASN A 63 6.88 10.88 1.41
N ASN A 64 5.81 10.45 2.07
CA ASN A 64 5.91 9.74 3.34
C ASN A 64 6.16 8.23 3.16
N ILE A 65 6.03 7.72 1.94
CA ILE A 65 6.19 6.31 1.62
C ILE A 65 7.68 5.99 1.48
N ARG A 66 8.12 4.94 2.19
CA ARG A 66 9.48 4.41 2.13
C ARG A 66 9.56 3.27 1.11
N SER A 67 8.61 2.35 1.17
CA SER A 67 8.59 1.16 0.32
C SER A 67 7.16 0.64 0.15
N TYR A 68 6.93 -0.02 -0.99
CA TYR A 68 5.75 -0.83 -1.23
C TYR A 68 6.18 -2.29 -1.21
N ILE A 69 5.48 -3.10 -0.42
CA ILE A 69 5.62 -4.55 -0.41
C ILE A 69 4.39 -5.12 -1.10
N PHE A 70 4.62 -5.81 -2.20
CA PHE A 70 3.59 -6.47 -2.97
C PHE A 70 3.57 -7.95 -2.59
N PHE A 71 2.42 -8.44 -2.14
CA PHE A 71 2.19 -9.87 -2.05
C PHE A 71 1.84 -10.36 -3.46
N ILE A 72 2.85 -10.81 -4.21
CA ILE A 72 2.59 -11.59 -5.42
C ILE A 72 2.09 -12.96 -4.97
N LEU A 73 0.78 -13.07 -4.73
CA LEU A 73 0.06 -14.34 -4.80
C LEU A 73 -0.44 -14.53 -6.24
N LYS A 74 0.52 -14.67 -7.15
CA LYS A 74 0.31 -15.30 -8.47
C LYS A 74 1.39 -16.34 -8.72
N LEU A 75 1.49 -17.31 -7.81
CA LEU A 75 1.97 -18.65 -8.13
C LEU A 75 0.76 -19.58 -7.98
N GLY A 76 -0.08 -19.54 -9.00
CA GLY A 76 -1.35 -20.24 -9.06
C GLY A 76 -1.92 -20.16 -10.47
N ASN A 77 -1.11 -20.61 -11.43
CA ASN A 77 -1.50 -21.26 -12.67
C ASN A 77 -0.30 -22.13 -13.07
N LEU A 78 -0.08 -23.16 -12.24
CA LEU A 78 0.52 -24.41 -12.69
C LEU A 78 -0.67 -25.30 -13.11
N GLU A 79 -1.22 -24.99 -14.27
CA GLU A 79 -1.92 -25.92 -15.16
C GLU A 79 -1.38 -25.67 -16.56
#